data_AF-A0A6P7GG25-F1
#
_entry.id   AF-A0A6P7GG25-F1
#
_cell.length_a   1.000
_cell.length_b   1.000
_cell.length_c   1.000
_cell.angle_alpha   90.00
_cell.angle_beta   90.00
_cell.angle_gamma   90.00
#
_symmetry.space_group_name_H-M   'P 1'
#
loop_
_entity.id
_entity.type
_entity.pdbx_description
1 polymer ?
#
loop_
_entity_poly.entity_id
_entity_poly.type
_entity_poly.pdbx_seq_one_letter_code
_entity_poly.pdbx_strand_id
1 'polypeptide(L)'
;MDTNELLQVDKDLIRKEWGKTKNDIIKDILIIREWLKTQKHLPEIPSDNAIEFFLTNCKFSIEKTKQNLDMYYTVQNLIPDLYQKCNPCSPDMETAYQLTF
;
A
#
# COMPACT_ATOMS: atom_id res chain seq x y z
N MET A 1 8.90 -7.96 21.01
CA MET A 1 8.21 -6.66 20.87
C MET A 1 7.07 -6.93 19.92
N ASP A 2 5.82 -6.89 20.39
CA ASP A 2 4.67 -7.16 19.54
C ASP A 2 4.54 -6.03 18.53
N THR A 3 4.56 -6.35 17.23
CA THR A 3 4.60 -5.34 16.16
C THR A 3 3.35 -4.48 16.11
N ASN A 4 2.27 -4.92 16.78
CA ASN A 4 1.01 -4.19 16.89
C ASN A 4 1.14 -2.86 17.67
N GLU A 5 2.15 -2.71 18.54
CA GLU A 5 2.35 -1.47 19.30
C GLU A 5 3.13 -0.38 18.53
N LEU A 6 3.88 -0.76 17.49
CA LEU A 6 4.75 0.17 16.76
C LEU A 6 3.98 1.08 15.77
N LEU A 7 2.74 0.73 15.44
CA LEU A 7 1.88 1.47 14.52
C LEU A 7 0.46 1.55 15.11
N GLN A 8 0.23 2.45 16.07
CA GLN A 8 -1.12 2.78 16.55
C GLN A 8 -1.91 3.56 15.49
N VAL A 9 -2.36 2.88 14.43
CA VAL A 9 -3.35 3.44 13.50
C VAL A 9 -4.72 3.00 13.96
N ASP A 10 -5.41 3.87 14.71
CA ASP A 10 -6.78 3.64 15.14
C ASP A 10 -7.75 3.71 13.95
N LYS A 11 -7.94 2.56 13.30
CA LYS A 11 -8.83 2.43 12.13
C LYS A 11 -10.24 2.93 12.46
N ASP A 12 -10.75 2.67 13.66
CA ASP A 12 -12.12 3.05 14.03
C ASP A 12 -12.32 4.56 14.18
N LEU A 13 -11.31 5.31 14.63
CA LEU A 13 -11.35 6.78 14.64
C LEU A 13 -11.39 7.33 13.22
N ILE A 14 -10.51 6.83 12.34
CA ILE A 14 -10.45 7.26 10.94
C ILE A 14 -11.81 7.03 10.25
N ARG A 15 -12.40 5.85 10.44
CA ARG A 15 -13.71 5.52 9.87
C ARG A 15 -14.80 6.46 10.36
N LYS A 16 -14.76 6.84 11.64
CA LYS A 16 -15.71 7.78 12.26
C LYS A 16 -15.54 9.20 11.72
N GLU A 17 -14.31 9.69 11.58
CA GLU A 17 -14.03 11.02 11.03
C GLU A 17 -14.59 11.19 9.60
N TRP A 18 -14.53 10.13 8.79
CA TRP A 18 -15.06 10.12 7.42
C TRP A 18 -16.53 9.67 7.33
N GLY A 19 -17.20 9.41 8.46
CA GLY A 19 -18.61 9.01 8.51
C GLY A 19 -18.92 7.67 7.83
N LYS A 20 -17.92 6.78 7.69
CA LYS A 20 -18.05 5.50 6.98
C LYS A 20 -18.37 4.37 7.95
N THR A 21 -19.33 3.52 7.59
CA THR A 21 -19.61 2.29 8.35
C THR A 21 -18.69 1.15 7.91
N LYS A 22 -18.53 0.12 8.76
CA LYS A 22 -17.77 -1.09 8.40
C LYS A 22 -18.28 -1.72 7.10
N ASN A 23 -19.59 -1.70 6.86
CA ASN A 23 -20.19 -2.24 5.65
C ASN A 23 -19.83 -1.43 4.39
N ASP A 24 -19.76 -0.10 4.50
CA ASP A 24 -19.37 0.74 3.35
C ASP A 24 -17.92 0.49 2.95
N ILE A 25 -17.04 0.29 3.93
CA ILE A 25 -15.63 -0.04 3.68
C ILE A 25 -15.50 -1.38 3.00
N ILE A 26 -16.23 -2.40 3.46
CA ILE A 26 -16.23 -3.72 2.82
C ILE A 26 -16.69 -3.60 1.36
N LYS A 27 -17.72 -2.80 1.07
CA LYS A 27 -18.15 -2.54 -0.31
C LYS A 27 -17.07 -1.84 -1.12
N ASP A 28 -16.46 -0.80 -0.58
CA ASP A 28 -15.39 -0.04 -1.24
C ASP A 28 -14.18 -0.94 -1.55
N ILE A 29 -13.78 -1.80 -0.61
CA ILE A 29 -12.72 -2.81 -0.79
C ILE A 29 -13.10 -3.80 -1.89
N LEU A 30 -14.33 -4.32 -1.90
CA LEU A 30 -14.79 -5.24 -2.94
C LEU A 30 -14.74 -4.61 -4.33
N ILE A 31 -15.16 -3.35 -4.46
CA ILE A 31 -15.10 -2.61 -5.73
C ILE A 31 -13.65 -2.49 -6.24
N ILE A 32 -12.72 -2.13 -5.36
CA ILE A 32 -11.30 -2.02 -5.72
C ILE A 32 -10.71 -3.39 -6.05
N ARG A 33 -11.06 -4.44 -5.29
CA ARG A 33 -10.59 -5.81 -5.52
C ARG A 33 -11.02 -6.35 -6.87
N GLU A 34 -12.29 -6.18 -7.23
CA GLU A 34 -12.79 -6.59 -8.55
C GLU A 34 -12.15 -5.78 -9.67
N TRP A 35 -11.95 -4.47 -9.47
CA TRP A 35 -11.22 -3.65 -10.43
C TRP A 35 -9.77 -4.11 -10.61
N LEU A 36 -9.04 -4.43 -9.54
CA LEU A 36 -7.65 -4.91 -9.60
C LEU A 36 -7.53 -6.19 -10.43
N LYS A 37 -8.50 -7.12 -10.34
CA LYS A 37 -8.53 -8.34 -11.18
C LYS A 37 -8.62 -8.05 -12.68
N THR A 38 -9.20 -6.93 -13.08
CA THR A 38 -9.27 -6.53 -14.49
C THR A 38 -7.94 -6.05 -15.07
N GLN A 39 -7.02 -5.61 -14.21
CA GLN A 39 -5.75 -5.02 -14.59
C GLN A 39 -4.68 -6.11 -14.70
N LYS A 40 -4.39 -6.59 -15.92
CA LYS A 40 -3.43 -7.69 -16.18
C LYS A 40 -1.97 -7.33 -15.89
N HIS A 41 -1.63 -6.05 -15.78
CA HIS A 41 -0.27 -5.56 -15.52
C HIS A 41 0.08 -5.51 -14.04
N LEU A 42 -0.88 -5.78 -13.15
CA LEU A 42 -0.66 -5.80 -11.70
C LEU A 42 -0.30 -7.23 -11.26
N PRO A 43 0.94 -7.47 -10.81
CA PRO A 43 1.43 -8.83 -10.52
C PRO A 43 0.84 -9.43 -9.25
N GLU A 44 0.35 -8.59 -8.33
CA GLU A 44 -0.13 -9.02 -7.01
C GLU A 44 -1.44 -8.33 -6.65
N ILE A 45 -2.41 -9.10 -6.14
CA ILE A 45 -3.64 -8.55 -5.58
C ILE A 45 -3.35 -8.22 -4.10
N PRO A 46 -3.33 -6.93 -3.71
CA PRO A 46 -3.09 -6.54 -2.33
C PRO A 46 -4.15 -7.09 -1.37
N SER A 47 -3.74 -7.34 -0.12
CA SER A 47 -4.65 -7.75 0.95
C SER A 47 -5.72 -6.69 1.26
N ASP A 48 -6.85 -7.11 1.84
CA ASP A 48 -7.94 -6.20 2.22
C ASP A 48 -7.47 -5.05 3.14
N ASN A 49 -6.50 -5.33 4.03
CA ASN A 49 -5.88 -4.31 4.89
C ASN A 49 -5.07 -3.29 4.09
N ALA A 50 -4.35 -3.72 3.06
CA ALA A 50 -3.61 -2.82 2.18
C ALA A 50 -4.58 -1.96 1.35
N ILE A 51 -5.65 -2.56 0.80
CA ILE A 51 -6.68 -1.82 0.07
C ILE A 51 -7.35 -0.77 0.98
N GLU A 52 -7.68 -1.13 2.22
CA GLU A 52 -8.23 -0.21 3.22
C GLU A 52 -7.27 0.96 3.50
N PHE A 53 -5.97 0.69 3.58
CA PHE A 53 -4.96 1.72 3.77
C PHE A 53 -4.94 2.70 2.59
N PHE A 54 -4.94 2.21 1.34
CA PHE A 54 -5.02 3.08 0.16
C PHE A 54 -6.33 3.88 0.10
N LEU A 55 -7.45 3.28 0.46
CA LEU A 55 -8.74 3.98 0.57
C LEU A 55 -8.67 5.11 1.60
N THR A 56 -8.05 4.86 2.76
CA THR A 56 -7.88 5.87 3.81
C THR A 56 -7.06 7.06 3.33
N ASN A 57 -5.93 6.81 2.65
CA ASN A 57 -5.07 7.86 2.09
C ASN A 57 -5.81 8.70 1.03
N CYS A 58 -6.73 8.10 0.30
CA CYS A 58 -7.55 8.77 -0.71
C CYS A 58 -8.89 9.30 -0.17
N LYS A 59 -9.09 9.38 1.14
CA LYS A 59 -10.34 9.85 1.78
C LYS A 59 -11.57 9.07 1.31
N PHE A 60 -11.43 7.76 1.13
CA PHE A 60 -12.44 6.82 0.62
C PHE A 60 -12.97 7.14 -0.79
N SER A 61 -12.22 7.90 -1.60
CA SER A 61 -12.55 8.14 -3.01
C SER A 61 -12.06 7.01 -3.89
N ILE A 62 -12.99 6.20 -4.40
CA ILE A 62 -12.70 5.04 -5.26
C ILE A 62 -11.84 5.40 -6.47
N GLU A 63 -12.18 6.47 -7.20
CA GLU A 63 -11.44 6.85 -8.41
C GLU A 63 -10.00 7.26 -8.12
N LYS A 64 -9.79 8.04 -7.06
CA LYS A 64 -8.45 8.43 -6.61
C LYS A 64 -7.65 7.22 -6.15
N THR A 65 -8.29 6.29 -5.44
CA THR A 65 -7.66 5.04 -5.01
C THR A 65 -7.21 4.20 -6.21
N LYS A 66 -8.01 4.09 -7.26
CA LYS A 66 -7.63 3.41 -8.50
C LYS A 66 -6.40 4.04 -9.15
N GLN A 67 -6.40 5.37 -9.31
CA GLN A 67 -5.26 6.09 -9.88
C GLN A 67 -3.98 5.94 -9.04
N ASN A 68 -4.11 6.02 -7.71
CA ASN A 68 -2.97 5.88 -6.81
C ASN A 68 -2.39 4.46 -6.84
N LEU A 69 -3.24 3.44 -6.84
CA LEU A 69 -2.82 2.04 -6.98
C LEU A 69 -2.13 1.79 -8.34
N ASP A 70 -2.72 2.27 -9.43
CA ASP A 70 -2.12 2.12 -10.77
C ASP A 70 -0.74 2.77 -10.85
N MET A 71 -0.60 3.99 -10.29
CA MET A 71 0.68 4.69 -10.21
C MET A 71 1.69 3.94 -9.33
N TYR A 72 1.27 3.44 -8.17
CA TYR A 72 2.14 2.72 -7.24
C TYR A 72 2.83 1.53 -7.92
N TYR A 73 2.05 0.67 -8.59
CA TYR A 73 2.59 -0.48 -9.30
C TYR A 73 3.32 -0.12 -10.59
N THR A 74 2.93 0.96 -11.27
CA THR A 74 3.64 1.46 -12.45
C THR A 74 5.04 1.96 -12.08
N VAL A 75 5.18 2.75 -11.01
CA VAL A 75 6.48 3.28 -10.56
C VAL A 75 7.40 2.15 -10.13
N GLN A 76 6.88 1.14 -9.44
CA GLN A 76 7.64 -0.05 -9.05
C GLN A 76 8.22 -0.78 -10.27
N ASN A 77 7.46 -0.89 -11.37
CA ASN A 77 7.93 -1.49 -12.62
C ASN A 77 8.91 -0.60 -13.40
N LEU A 78 8.74 0.72 -13.34
CA LEU A 78 9.59 1.67 -14.07
C LEU A 78 10.97 1.83 -13.42
N ILE A 79 11.06 1.72 -12.09
CA ILE A 79 12.30 1.96 -11.35
C ILE A 79 12.60 0.76 -10.44
N PRO A 80 12.83 -0.44 -11.01
CA PRO A 80 13.07 -1.65 -10.22
C PRO A 80 14.31 -1.51 -9.33
N ASP A 81 15.29 -0.69 -9.74
CA ASP A 81 16.50 -0.43 -8.94
C ASP A 81 16.18 0.13 -7.55
N LEU A 82 15.15 0.99 -7.41
CA LEU A 82 14.77 1.53 -6.10
C LEU A 82 13.97 0.54 -5.25
N TYR A 83 13.27 -0.42 -5.86
CA TYR A 83 12.37 -1.32 -5.14
C TYR A 83 12.93 -2.73 -4.95
N GLN A 84 13.84 -3.20 -5.80
CA GLN A 84 14.45 -4.53 -5.74
C GLN A 84 15.86 -4.55 -5.12
N LYS A 85 16.64 -3.46 -5.22
CA LYS A 85 18.00 -3.40 -4.66
C LYS A 85 18.07 -2.83 -3.24
N CYS A 86 16.93 -2.59 -2.59
CA CYS A 86 16.86 -2.15 -1.19
C CYS A 86 16.96 -3.32 -0.18
N ASN A 87 17.84 -4.29 -0.43
CA ASN A 87 18.16 -5.26 0.63
C ASN A 87 19.28 -4.66 1.50
N PRO A 88 19.00 -4.34 2.79
CA PRO A 88 20.00 -3.75 3.68
C PRO A 88 21.20 -4.66 3.94
N CYS A 89 21.07 -5.97 3.72
CA CYS A 89 22.15 -6.95 3.83
C CYS A 89 22.75 -7.34 2.47
N SER A 90 22.49 -6.56 1.41
CA SER A 90 23.15 -6.80 0.12
C SER A 90 24.65 -6.47 0.20
N PRO A 91 25.50 -7.17 -0.58
CA PRO A 91 26.94 -6.87 -0.66
C PRO A 91 27.22 -5.41 -1.05
N ASP A 92 26.34 -4.84 -1.88
CA ASP A 92 26.43 -3.45 -2.33
C ASP A 92 26.23 -2.47 -1.16
N MET A 93 25.27 -2.75 -0.26
CA MET A 93 25.02 -1.94 0.94
C MET A 93 26.12 -2.09 2.00
N GLU A 94 26.67 -3.30 2.17
CA GLU A 94 27.84 -3.54 3.02
C GLU A 94 29.03 -2.70 2.52
N THR A 95 29.27 -2.69 1.21
CA THR A 95 30.36 -1.91 0.59
C THR A 95 30.15 -0.41 0.79
N ALA A 96 28.93 0.09 0.62
CA ALA A 96 28.61 1.50 0.87
C ALA A 96 28.82 1.91 2.34
N TYR A 97 28.47 1.04 3.28
CA TYR A 97 28.70 1.26 4.71
C TYR A 97 30.19 1.39 5.04
N GLN A 98 31.02 0.47 4.54
CA GLN A 98 32.48 0.46 4.77
C GLN A 98 33.23 1.62 4.09
N LEU A 99 32.64 2.28 3.09
CA LEU A 99 33.23 3.46 2.42
C LEU A 99 32.88 4.78 3.12
N THR A 100 31.83 4.79 3.93
CA THR A 100 31.29 6.01 4.54
C THR A 100 31.75 6.18 6.00
N PHE A 101 32.24 5.12 6.63
CA PHE A 101 32.76 5.07 8.00
C PHE A 101 34.16 4.46 8.02
#